data_AF-A0A9P6WUC0-F1
#
_entry.id   AF-A0A9P6WUC0-F1
#
_cell.length_a   1.000
_cell.length_b   1.000
_cell.length_c   1.000
_cell.angle_alpha   90.00
_cell.angle_beta   90.00
_cell.angle_gamma   90.00
#
_symmetry.space_group_name_H-M   'P 1'
#
loop_
_entity.id
_entity.type
_entity.pdbx_description
1 polymer ?
#
loop_
_entity_poly.entity_id
_entity_poly.type
_entity_poly.pdbx_seq_one_letter_code
_entity_poly.pdbx_strand_id
1 'polypeptide(L)'
;MRPVLTATLKALKSSPPSAAPPIDALNDTLNEAIYSALDKSVGSRSSRPSQWKPFWNAHLQELADVREHHYRKWRRAIGIDKALWWDRHQVAQARFRSALK
;
A
#
# COMPACT_ATOMS: atom_id res chain seq x y z
N MET A 1 13.63 18.22 -5.03
CA MET A 1 13.41 16.78 -4.75
C MET A 1 12.87 15.95 -5.93
N ARG A 2 11.89 16.43 -6.70
CA ARG A 2 11.36 15.76 -7.91
C ARG A 2 12.37 15.32 -9.01
N PRO A 3 13.52 15.98 -9.26
CA PRO A 3 14.39 15.56 -10.37
C PRO A 3 15.14 14.25 -10.12
N VAL A 4 15.40 13.88 -8.86
CA VAL A 4 16.23 12.72 -8.52
C VAL A 4 15.50 11.41 -8.82
N LEU A 5 14.29 11.21 -8.28
CA LEU A 5 13.49 10.00 -8.54
C LEU A 5 13.23 9.80 -10.05
N THR A 6 12.92 10.89 -10.77
CA THR A 6 12.67 10.84 -12.21
C THR A 6 13.92 10.43 -12.99
N ALA A 7 15.09 10.96 -12.62
CA ALA A 7 16.35 10.59 -13.24
C ALA A 7 16.72 9.13 -12.94
N THR A 8 16.55 8.68 -11.69
CA THR A 8 16.81 7.29 -11.27
C THR A 8 15.93 6.29 -12.02
N LEU A 9 14.62 6.55 -12.12
CA LEU A 9 13.71 5.68 -12.86
C LEU A 9 14.00 5.67 -14.37
N LYS A 10 14.38 6.81 -14.96
CA LYS A 10 14.81 6.87 -16.36
C LYS A 10 16.09 6.06 -16.58
N ALA A 11 17.07 6.16 -15.69
CA ALA A 11 18.32 5.40 -15.78
C ALA A 11 18.06 3.89 -15.67
N LEU A 12 17.24 3.46 -14.71
CA LEU A 12 16.87 2.05 -14.54
C LEU A 12 16.12 1.48 -15.76
N LYS A 13 15.30 2.30 -16.43
CA LYS A 13 14.60 1.90 -17.66
C LYS A 13 15.56 1.80 -18.85
N SER A 14 16.46 2.76 -19.01
CA SER A 14 17.38 2.83 -20.15
C SER A 14 18.54 1.84 -20.03
N SER A 15 18.92 1.47 -18.80
CA SER A 15 20.01 0.54 -18.51
C SER A 15 19.62 -0.35 -17.33
N PRO A 16 18.82 -1.41 -17.58
CA PRO A 16 18.36 -2.29 -16.53
C PRO A 16 19.55 -3.02 -15.90
N PRO A 17 19.71 -2.96 -14.56
CA PRO A 17 20.76 -3.69 -13.88
C PRO A 17 20.54 -5.20 -13.99
N SER A 18 21.65 -5.96 -13.98
CA SER A 18 21.62 -7.44 -14.00
C SER A 18 21.01 -8.03 -12.72
N ALA A 19 21.07 -7.29 -11.61
CA ALA A 19 20.44 -7.61 -10.33
C ALA A 19 19.22 -6.71 -10.09
N ALA A 20 18.28 -7.18 -9.26
CA ALA A 20 17.11 -6.38 -8.89
C ALA A 20 17.55 -5.04 -8.23
N PRO A 21 17.01 -3.89 -8.67
CA PRO A 21 17.31 -2.61 -8.04
C PRO A 21 16.77 -2.59 -6.60
N PRO A 22 17.29 -1.72 -5.72
CA PRO A 22 16.84 -1.64 -4.32
C PRO A 22 15.41 -1.09 -4.23
N ILE A 23 14.42 -1.99 -4.25
CA ILE A 23 12.98 -1.67 -4.33
C ILE A 23 12.53 -0.84 -3.13
N ASP A 24 13.01 -1.16 -1.93
CA ASP A 24 12.61 -0.45 -0.70
C ASP A 24 13.05 1.01 -0.73
N ALA A 25 14.29 1.29 -1.15
CA ALA A 25 14.79 2.66 -1.29
C ALA A 25 14.03 3.48 -2.35
N LEU A 26 13.62 2.83 -3.44
CA LEU A 26 12.76 3.45 -4.45
C LEU A 26 11.38 3.77 -3.88
N ASN A 27 10.83 2.87 -3.06
CA ASN A 27 9.54 3.04 -2.41
C ASN A 27 9.58 4.19 -1.41
N ASP A 28 10.63 4.29 -0.59
CA ASP A 28 10.83 5.39 0.35
C ASP A 28 10.90 6.74 -0.36
N THR A 29 11.71 6.81 -1.44
CA THR A 29 11.85 8.03 -2.25
C THR A 29 10.53 8.44 -2.92
N LEU A 30 9.74 7.46 -3.36
CA LEU A 30 8.42 7.69 -3.94
C LEU A 30 7.44 8.22 -2.88
N ASN A 31 7.40 7.59 -1.71
CA ASN A 31 6.55 8.00 -0.60
C ASN A 31 6.86 9.44 -0.17
N GLU A 32 8.13 9.78 -0.04
CA GLU A 32 8.56 11.15 0.29
C GLU A 32 8.10 12.16 -0.78
N ALA A 33 8.25 11.82 -2.06
CA ALA A 33 7.81 12.69 -3.15
C ALA A 33 6.29 12.93 -3.14
N ILE A 34 5.51 11.90 -2.80
CA ILE A 34 4.05 11.98 -2.66
C ILE A 34 3.68 12.87 -1.47
N TYR A 35 4.23 12.61 -0.28
CA TYR A 35 3.92 13.39 0.92
C TYR A 35 4.34 14.87 0.76
N SER A 36 5.51 15.13 0.20
CA SER A 36 5.97 16.50 -0.09
C SER A 36 5.05 17.22 -1.09
N ALA A 37 4.51 16.50 -2.08
CA ALA A 37 3.56 17.08 -3.03
C ALA A 37 2.20 17.37 -2.37
N LEU A 38 1.75 16.48 -1.50
CA LEU A 38 0.52 16.65 -0.73
C LEU A 38 0.64 17.88 0.18
N ASP A 39 1.67 17.97 1.02
CA ASP A 39 1.88 19.10 1.94
C ASP A 39 1.87 20.47 1.23
N LYS A 40 2.45 20.53 0.01
CA LYS A 40 2.46 21.75 -0.81
C LYS A 40 1.11 22.09 -1.45
N SER A 41 0.26 21.09 -1.71
CA SER A 41 -0.99 21.26 -2.44
C SER A 41 -2.20 21.52 -1.53
N VAL A 42 -2.27 20.88 -0.37
CA VAL A 42 -3.39 21.01 0.57
C VAL A 42 -3.08 21.94 1.76
N GLY A 43 -1.83 22.42 1.87
CA GLY A 43 -1.38 23.26 2.97
C GLY A 43 -1.19 22.48 4.28
N SER A 44 -0.52 23.11 5.26
CA SER A 44 -0.36 22.53 6.61
C SER A 44 -1.73 22.45 7.27
N ARG A 45 -2.14 21.23 7.62
CA ARG A 45 -3.47 20.94 8.17
C ARG A 45 -3.61 21.63 9.54
N SER A 46 -4.70 22.36 9.75
CA SER A 46 -5.06 22.82 11.10
C SER A 46 -5.27 21.62 12.03
N SER A 47 -4.97 21.79 13.32
CA SER A 47 -5.18 20.76 14.34
C SER A 47 -6.60 20.20 14.23
N ARG A 48 -6.72 18.87 14.12
CA ARG A 48 -8.02 18.22 14.01
C ARG A 48 -8.81 18.46 15.31
N PRO A 49 -10.12 18.76 15.23
CA PRO A 49 -10.98 18.85 16.41
C PRO A 49 -10.91 17.58 17.27
N SER A 50 -10.95 17.74 18.60
CA SER A 50 -10.90 16.63 19.58
C SER A 50 -11.97 15.57 19.33
N GLN A 51 -13.16 15.95 18.84
CA GLN A 51 -14.23 15.02 18.48
C GLN A 51 -14.01 14.23 17.18
N TRP A 52 -12.87 14.37 16.49
CA TRP A 52 -12.59 13.63 15.26
C TRP A 52 -12.40 12.15 15.60
N LYS A 53 -13.47 11.37 15.51
CA LYS A 53 -13.38 9.91 15.58
C LYS A 53 -12.51 9.43 14.41
N PRO A 54 -11.48 8.61 14.66
CA PRO A 54 -10.69 8.06 13.56
C PRO A 54 -11.63 7.23 12.68
N PHE A 55 -11.60 7.52 11.39
CA PHE A 55 -12.28 6.72 10.38
C PHE A 55 -11.88 5.24 10.51
N TRP A 56 -10.63 5.00 10.87
CA TRP A 56 -10.08 3.69 11.17
C TRP A 56 -10.36 3.29 12.63
N ASN A 57 -10.91 2.09 12.83
CA ASN A 57 -11.21 1.56 14.16
C ASN A 57 -10.73 0.09 14.27
N ALA A 58 -10.78 -0.46 15.48
CA ALA A 58 -10.32 -1.83 15.75
C ALA A 58 -11.02 -2.89 14.87
N HIS A 59 -12.31 -2.69 14.59
CA HIS A 59 -13.08 -3.59 13.74
C HIS A 59 -12.58 -3.56 12.28
N LEU A 60 -12.30 -2.37 11.73
CA LEU A 60 -11.71 -2.24 10.39
C LEU A 60 -10.30 -2.84 10.34
N GLN A 61 -9.51 -2.71 11.41
CA GLN A 61 -8.19 -3.32 11.50
C GLN A 61 -8.28 -4.85 11.46
N GLU A 62 -9.18 -5.44 12.25
CA GLU A 62 -9.39 -6.90 12.27
C GLU A 62 -9.78 -7.43 10.88
N LEU A 63 -10.72 -6.76 10.20
CA LEU A 63 -11.12 -7.14 8.84
C LEU A 63 -9.95 -7.01 7.84
N ALA A 64 -9.12 -5.98 7.98
CA ALA A 64 -7.93 -5.79 7.16
C ALA A 64 -6.88 -6.88 7.40
N ASP A 65 -6.66 -7.27 8.65
CA ASP A 65 -5.70 -8.30 9.05
C ASP A 65 -6.11 -9.67 8.53
N VAL A 66 -7.40 -10.01 8.63
CA VAL A 66 -7.95 -11.24 8.05
C VAL A 66 -7.74 -11.27 6.54
N ARG A 67 -8.04 -10.18 5.83
CA ARG A 67 -7.80 -10.08 4.38
C ARG A 67 -6.33 -10.29 4.02
N GLU A 68 -5.43 -9.63 4.75
CA GLU A 68 -3.98 -9.68 4.52
C GLU A 68 -3.42 -11.08 4.84
N HIS A 69 -3.94 -11.76 5.88
CA HIS A 69 -3.59 -13.14 6.19
C HIS A 69 -3.85 -14.07 4.99
N HIS A 70 -5.05 -14.00 4.40
CA HIS A 70 -5.41 -14.81 3.25
C HIS A 70 -4.58 -14.48 2.02
N TYR A 71 -4.28 -13.19 1.79
CA TYR A 71 -3.38 -12.77 0.70
C TYR A 71 -1.97 -13.36 0.85
N ARG A 72 -1.41 -13.34 2.07
CA ARG A 72 -0.09 -13.94 2.35
C ARG A 72 -0.08 -15.44 2.14
N LYS A 73 -1.16 -16.14 2.55
CA LYS A 73 -1.32 -17.58 2.31
C LYS A 73 -1.40 -17.88 0.81
N TRP A 74 -2.20 -17.12 0.05
CA TRP A 74 -2.27 -17.22 -1.41
C TRP A 74 -0.92 -17.04 -2.09
N ARG A 75 -0.13 -16.02 -1.68
CA ARG A 75 1.20 -15.77 -2.25
C ARG A 75 2.19 -16.92 -2.04
N ARG A 76 2.01 -17.69 -0.96
CA ARG A 76 2.89 -18.82 -0.59
C ARG A 76 2.34 -20.18 -1.02
N ALA A 77 1.09 -20.25 -1.47
CA ALA A 77 0.43 -21.48 -1.86
C ALA A 77 0.89 -21.97 -3.24
N ILE A 78 0.83 -23.29 -3.44
CA ILE A 78 1.21 -23.98 -4.67
C ILE A 78 0.04 -24.84 -5.11
N GLY A 79 -0.17 -24.94 -6.43
CA GLY A 79 -1.23 -25.79 -7.00
C GLY A 79 -2.64 -25.33 -6.60
N ILE A 80 -3.50 -26.30 -6.26
CA ILE A 80 -4.93 -26.07 -6.04
C ILE A 80 -5.23 -25.18 -4.82
N ASP A 81 -4.34 -25.18 -3.81
CA ASP A 81 -4.45 -24.32 -2.64
C ASP A 81 -4.45 -22.84 -3.01
N LYS A 82 -3.84 -22.47 -4.14
CA LYS A 82 -3.85 -21.10 -4.62
C LYS A 82 -5.27 -20.63 -4.95
N ALA A 83 -6.10 -21.48 -5.56
CA ALA A 83 -7.51 -21.14 -5.81
C ALA A 83 -8.28 -20.99 -4.50
N LEU A 84 -8.08 -21.91 -3.54
CA LEU A 84 -8.70 -21.87 -2.22
C LEU A 84 -8.38 -20.58 -1.46
N TRP A 85 -7.11 -20.20 -1.36
CA TRP A 85 -6.70 -19.00 -0.64
C TRP A 85 -7.12 -17.71 -1.35
N TRP A 86 -7.21 -17.75 -2.68
CA TRP A 86 -7.72 -16.63 -3.45
C TRP A 86 -9.21 -16.38 -3.19
N ASP A 87 -10.03 -17.43 -3.23
CA ASP A 87 -11.47 -17.34 -2.93
C ASP A 87 -11.71 -16.76 -1.53
N ARG A 88 -11.00 -17.28 -0.52
CA ARG A 88 -11.08 -16.75 0.85
C ARG A 88 -10.64 -15.29 0.96
N HIS A 89 -9.60 -14.89 0.23
CA HIS A 89 -9.17 -13.49 0.17
C HIS A 89 -10.26 -12.59 -0.44
N GLN A 90 -10.93 -13.04 -1.51
CA GLN A 90 -12.01 -12.29 -2.15
C GLN A 90 -13.20 -12.08 -1.19
N VAL A 91 -13.59 -13.12 -0.45
CA VAL A 91 -14.64 -13.01 0.58
C VAL A 91 -14.23 -12.02 1.69
N ALA A 92 -13.00 -12.11 2.20
CA ALA A 92 -12.49 -11.19 3.21
C ALA A 92 -12.40 -9.73 2.69
N GLN A 93 -11.98 -9.54 1.44
CA GLN A 93 -11.94 -8.23 0.79
C GLN A 93 -13.34 -7.65 0.59
N ALA A 94 -14.34 -8.45 0.24
CA ALA A 94 -15.72 -7.99 0.14
C ALA A 94 -16.26 -7.50 1.49
N ARG A 95 -16.01 -8.26 2.57
CA ARG A 95 -16.39 -7.88 3.95
C ARG A 95 -15.71 -6.60 4.42
N PHE A 96 -14.41 -6.47 4.16
CA PHE A 96 -13.67 -5.24 4.46
C PHE A 96 -14.25 -4.04 3.70
N ARG A 97 -14.54 -4.20 2.40
CA ARG A 97 -15.14 -3.13 1.59
C ARG A 97 -16.55 -2.75 2.03
N SER A 98 -17.36 -3.70 2.52
CA SER A 98 -18.68 -3.37 3.05
C SER A 98 -18.62 -2.59 4.35
N ALA A 99 -17.61 -2.84 5.19
CA ALA A 99 -17.43 -2.12 6.46
C ALA A 99 -16.89 -0.69 6.29
N LEU A 100 -16.37 -0.34 5.11
CA LEU A 100 -15.90 1.00 4.77
C LEU A 100 -17.01 1.91 4.20
N LYS A 101 -18.20 1.38 3.95
CA LYS A 101 -19.38 2.14 3.49
C LYS A 101 -20.13 2.73 4.68
#